data_AF-X1PUW8-F1
#
_entry.id   AF-X1PUW8-F1
#
_cell.length_a   1.000
_cell.length_b   1.000
_cell.length_c   1.000
_cell.angle_alpha   90.00
_cell.angle_beta   90.00
_cell.angle_gamma   90.00
#
_symmetry.space_group_name_H-M   'P 1'
#
loop_
_entity.id
_entity.type
_entity.pdbx_description
1 polymer ?
#
loop_
_entity_poly.entity_id
_entity_poly.type
_entity_poly.pdbx_seq_one_letter_code
_entity_poly.pdbx_strand_id
1 'polypeptide(L)'
;MKKALYQEMLSAIEKDGAHVLALDCTGMTGVASDLSRMLREKGYDVPVIDPSAASLKFAEALVRMEIKQSKLTYMEPPQKERTGPVAA
;
A
#
# COMPACT_ATOMS: atom_id res chain seq x y z
N MET A 1 -9.62 -14.28 -8.93
CA MET A 1 -9.02 -12.99 -8.52
C MET A 1 -7.73 -12.67 -9.28
N LYS A 2 -6.62 -13.44 -9.14
CA LYS A 2 -5.33 -13.15 -9.79
C LYS A 2 -5.41 -12.88 -11.30
N LYS A 3 -6.20 -13.67 -12.05
CA LYS A 3 -6.39 -13.46 -13.49
C LYS A 3 -7.00 -12.09 -13.83
N ALA A 4 -8.02 -11.65 -13.09
CA ALA A 4 -8.66 -10.36 -13.32
C ALA A 4 -7.69 -9.20 -13.04
N LEU A 5 -6.98 -9.26 -11.91
CA LEU A 5 -5.94 -8.28 -11.57
C LEU A 5 -4.86 -8.19 -12.66
N TYR A 6 -4.38 -9.34 -13.13
CA TYR A 6 -3.39 -9.38 -14.19
C TYR A 6 -3.88 -8.73 -15.50
N GLN A 7 -5.15 -8.93 -15.88
CA GLN A 7 -5.70 -8.28 -17.07
C GLN A 7 -5.80 -6.76 -16.91
N GLU A 8 -6.25 -6.28 -15.75
CA GLU A 8 -6.30 -4.84 -15.47
C GLU A 8 -4.91 -4.21 -15.46
N MET A 9 -3.92 -4.91 -14.90
CA MET A 9 -2.52 -4.45 -14.91
C MET A 9 -1.96 -4.32 -16.32
N LEU A 10 -2.26 -5.26 -17.22
CA LEU A 10 -1.87 -5.15 -18.63
C LEU A 10 -2.55 -3.96 -19.30
N SER A 11 -3.85 -3.77 -19.05
CA SER A 11 -4.58 -2.61 -19.58
C SER A 11 -4.00 -1.30 -19.07
N ALA A 12 -3.63 -1.21 -17.79
CA ALA A 12 -3.01 -0.03 -17.20
C ALA A 12 -1.66 0.29 -17.85
N ILE A 13 -0.83 -0.73 -18.14
CA ILE A 13 0.45 -0.52 -18.82
C ILE A 13 0.22 -0.08 -20.28
N GLU A 14 -0.60 -0.82 -21.02
CA GLU A 14 -0.72 -0.67 -22.49
C GLU A 14 -1.56 0.55 -22.90
N LYS A 15 -2.61 0.86 -22.14
CA LYS A 15 -3.56 1.94 -22.49
C LYS A 15 -3.32 3.21 -21.70
N ASP A 16 -2.99 3.09 -20.42
CA ASP A 16 -2.82 4.25 -19.54
C ASP A 16 -1.34 4.68 -19.41
N GLY A 17 -0.41 3.88 -19.93
CA GLY A 17 1.02 4.15 -19.84
C GLY A 17 1.56 4.02 -18.41
N ALA A 18 1.00 3.13 -17.61
CA ALA A 18 1.45 2.92 -16.24
C ALA A 18 2.85 2.28 -16.22
N HIS A 19 3.77 2.93 -15.50
CA HIS A 19 5.14 2.45 -15.30
C HIS A 19 5.35 1.81 -13.92
N VAL A 20 4.36 1.92 -13.04
CA VAL A 20 4.34 1.38 -11.67
C VAL A 20 2.90 0.99 -11.35
N LEU A 21 2.71 -0.15 -10.69
CA LEU A 21 1.41 -0.65 -10.28
C LEU A 21 1.36 -0.74 -8.75
N ALA A 22 0.33 -0.19 -8.11
CA ALA A 22 0.11 -0.31 -6.67
C ALA A 22 -1.14 -1.13 -6.40
N LEU A 23 -1.03 -2.15 -5.53
CA LEU A 23 -2.21 -2.85 -5.03
C LEU A 23 -2.88 -1.98 -3.97
N ASP A 24 -4.21 -1.86 -4.01
CA ASP A 24 -4.94 -0.92 -3.14
C ASP A 24 -5.82 -1.58 -2.07
N CYS A 25 -5.89 -2.91 -2.04
CA CYS A 25 -6.69 -3.64 -1.05
C CYS A 25 -5.82 -4.58 -0.22
N THR A 26 -5.96 -4.54 1.11
CA THR A 26 -5.25 -5.43 2.04
C THR A 26 -5.52 -6.91 1.76
N GLY A 27 -6.69 -7.24 1.19
CA GLY A 27 -7.05 -8.57 0.70
C GLY A 27 -6.21 -9.07 -0.50
N MET A 28 -5.35 -8.23 -1.07
CA MET A 28 -4.41 -8.56 -2.15
C MET A 28 -2.98 -8.76 -1.64
N THR A 29 -2.75 -8.76 -0.32
CA THR A 29 -1.43 -9.03 0.27
C THR A 29 -0.93 -10.40 -0.18
N GLY A 30 0.35 -10.48 -0.58
CA GLY A 30 0.99 -11.72 -0.99
C GLY A 30 0.72 -12.18 -2.43
N VAL A 31 -0.06 -11.44 -3.23
CA VAL A 31 -0.19 -11.72 -4.69
C VAL A 31 0.73 -10.84 -5.55
N ALA A 32 1.37 -9.83 -4.97
CA ALA A 32 2.24 -8.89 -5.69
C ALA A 32 3.41 -9.60 -6.39
N SER A 33 4.09 -10.54 -5.72
CA SER A 33 5.21 -11.29 -6.29
C SER A 33 4.81 -12.15 -7.48
N ASP A 34 3.65 -12.81 -7.39
CA ASP A 34 3.11 -13.62 -8.48
C ASP A 34 2.73 -12.75 -9.68
N LEU A 35 2.06 -11.62 -9.47
CA LEU A 35 1.67 -10.69 -10.53
C LEU A 35 2.90 -10.06 -11.20
N SER A 36 3.89 -9.64 -10.41
CA SER A 36 5.18 -9.16 -10.93
C SER A 36 5.87 -10.18 -11.82
N ARG A 37 5.88 -11.47 -11.41
CA ARG A 37 6.44 -12.55 -12.22
C ARG A 37 5.69 -12.72 -13.53
N MET A 38 4.36 -12.76 -13.48
CA MET A 38 3.52 -12.91 -14.68
C MET A 38 3.72 -11.74 -15.67
N LEU A 39 3.84 -10.51 -15.16
CA LEU A 39 4.12 -9.33 -15.98
C LEU A 39 5.51 -9.41 -16.63
N ARG A 40 6.54 -9.80 -15.86
CA ARG A 40 7.90 -10.01 -16.39
C ARG A 40 7.91 -11.08 -17.49
N GLU A 41 7.22 -12.20 -17.30
CA GLU A 41 7.08 -13.26 -18.32
C GLU A 41 6.43 -12.75 -19.61
N LYS A 42 5.57 -11.73 -19.52
CA LYS A 42 4.92 -11.07 -20.67
C LYS A 42 5.80 -10.00 -21.33
N GLY A 43 6.95 -9.67 -20.74
CA GLY A 43 7.87 -8.64 -21.23
C GLY A 43 7.72 -7.27 -20.56
N TYR A 44 6.87 -7.17 -19.52
CA TYR A 44 6.70 -5.94 -18.76
C TYR A 44 7.52 -5.98 -17.47
N ASP A 45 8.63 -5.24 -17.45
CA ASP A 45 9.44 -5.03 -16.24
C ASP A 45 9.05 -3.71 -15.55
N VAL A 46 7.95 -3.75 -14.80
CA VAL A 46 7.46 -2.62 -14.01
C VAL A 46 7.33 -3.00 -12.53
N PRO A 47 7.57 -2.08 -11.58
CA PRO A 47 7.40 -2.36 -10.16
C PRO A 47 5.92 -2.60 -9.80
N VAL A 48 5.66 -3.63 -9.00
CA VAL A 48 4.37 -3.84 -8.34
C VAL A 48 4.54 -3.64 -6.84
N ILE A 49 3.84 -2.65 -6.28
CA ILE A 49 3.94 -2.25 -4.88
C ILE A 49 2.89 -2.99 -4.06
N ASP A 50 3.34 -3.73 -3.06
CA ASP A 50 2.50 -4.20 -1.95
C ASP A 50 2.41 -3.07 -0.90
N PRO A 51 1.21 -2.47 -0.68
CA PRO A 51 1.04 -1.33 0.20
C PRO A 51 1.35 -1.68 1.66
N SER A 52 1.11 -2.92 2.09
CA SER A 52 1.35 -3.36 3.47
C SER A 52 2.84 -3.36 3.77
N ALA A 53 3.64 -3.99 2.90
CA ALA A 53 5.09 -4.03 3.04
C ALA A 53 5.72 -2.64 2.90
N ALA A 54 5.26 -1.84 1.93
CA ALA A 54 5.73 -0.47 1.73
C ALA A 54 5.45 0.42 2.94
N SER A 55 4.24 0.35 3.51
CA SER A 55 3.86 1.13 4.68
C SER A 55 4.69 0.75 5.92
N LEU A 56 4.97 -0.54 6.12
CA LEU A 56 5.82 -0.99 7.22
C LEU A 56 7.24 -0.42 7.10
N LYS A 57 7.82 -0.46 5.90
CA LYS A 57 9.16 0.12 5.65
C LYS A 57 9.18 1.64 5.79
N PHE A 58 8.11 2.30 5.39
CA PHE A 58 7.96 3.74 5.63
C PHE A 58 7.89 4.05 7.13
N ALA A 59 7.11 3.29 7.91
CA ALA A 59 7.05 3.46 9.36
C ALA A 59 8.40 3.19 10.04
N GLU A 60 9.12 2.13 9.66
CA GLU A 60 10.49 1.85 10.14
C GLU A 60 11.43 3.03 9.86
N ALA A 61 11.34 3.62 8.66
CA ALA A 61 12.16 4.78 8.29
C ALA A 61 11.86 6.00 9.17
N LEU A 62 10.58 6.32 9.40
CA LEU A 62 10.18 7.42 10.28
C LEU A 62 10.71 7.23 11.71
N VAL A 63 10.58 6.02 12.26
CA VAL A 63 11.08 5.69 13.60
C VAL A 63 12.60 5.87 13.69
N ARG A 64 13.35 5.37 12.69
CA ARG A 64 14.83 5.49 12.66
C ARG A 64 15.31 6.93 12.53
N MET A 65 14.52 7.80 11.91
CA MET A 65 14.81 9.23 11.79
C MET A 65 14.30 10.05 12.98
N GLU A 66 13.69 9.40 13.99
CA GLU A 66 13.03 10.05 15.13
C GLU A 66 11.93 11.05 14.72
N ILE A 67 11.32 10.83 13.56
CA ILE A 67 10.25 11.67 13.04
C ILE A 67 8.91 11.17 13.57
N LYS A 68 8.15 12.07 14.19
CA LYS A 68 6.79 11.81 14.67
C LYS A 68 5.80 12.81 14.10
N GLN A 69 4.53 12.44 14.16
CA GLN A 69 3.42 13.31 13.76
C GLN A 69 3.38 14.58 14.65
N SER A 70 3.30 15.76 14.02
CA SER A 70 3.29 17.05 14.71
C SER A 70 1.96 17.33 15.41
N LYS A 71 1.97 17.41 16.75
CA LYS A 71 0.77 17.71 17.55
C LYS A 71 0.23 19.13 17.40
N LEU A 72 0.93 20.00 16.67
CA LEU A 72 0.38 21.28 16.23
C LEU A 72 -0.62 21.11 15.08
N THR A 73 -0.40 20.14 14.19
CA THR A 73 -1.26 19.86 13.04
C THR A 73 -2.32 18.79 13.33
N TYR A 74 -1.91 17.67 13.96
CA TYR A 74 -2.86 16.67 14.44
C TYR A 74 -2.81 16.64 15.97
N MET A 75 -3.60 17.55 16.54
CA MET A 75 -3.72 17.80 17.97
C MET A 75 -4.16 16.56 18.75
N GLU A 76 -3.86 16.57 20.04
CA GLU A 76 -4.47 15.59 20.94
C GLU A 76 -5.99 15.67 20.85
N PRO A 77 -6.69 14.52 20.86
CA PRO A 77 -8.15 14.52 20.85
C PRO A 77 -8.69 15.35 22.02
N PRO A 78 -9.69 16.22 21.80
CA PRO A 78 -10.24 17.05 22.85
C PRO A 78 -10.80 16.21 24.00
N GLN A 79 -10.73 16.75 25.22
CA GLN A 79 -11.35 16.12 26.38
C GLN A 79 -12.87 16.11 26.19
N LYS A 80 -13.46 14.91 26.22
CA LYS A 80 -14.90 14.68 26.18
C LYS A 80 -15.22 13.36 26.86
N GLU A 81 -16.42 13.23 27.41
CA GLU A 81 -16.92 11.95 27.91
C GLU A 81 -16.98 10.93 26.76
N ARG A 82 -16.48 9.72 26.99
CA ARG A 82 -16.45 8.63 26.00
C ARG A 82 -17.21 7.45 26.59
N THR A 83 -18.39 7.17 26.05
CA THR A 83 -19.31 6.13 26.53
C THR A 83 -19.12 4.77 25.84
N GLY A 84 -18.09 4.64 24.99
CA GLY A 84 -17.72 3.37 24.34
C GLY A 84 -16.80 2.52 25.22
N PRO A 85 -16.63 1.22 24.91
CA PRO A 85 -15.69 0.36 25.63
C PRO A 85 -14.29 0.97 25.58
N VAL A 86 -13.71 1.23 26.75
CA VAL A 86 -12.33 1.69 26.87
C VAL A 86 -11.45 0.46 26.64
N ALA A 87 -10.64 0.47 25.57
CA ALA A 87 -9.57 -0.51 25.43
C ALA A 87 -8.61 -0.32 26.62
N ALA A 88 -8.48 -1.35 27.45
CA ALA A 88 -7.60 -1.39 28.61
C ALA A 88 -6.12 -1.29 28.22
#